data_AF-A0A8X6LKR2-F1
#
_entry.id   AF-A0A8X6LKR2-F1
#
_cell.length_a   1.000
_cell.length_b   1.000
_cell.length_c   1.000
_cell.angle_alpha   90.00
_cell.angle_beta   90.00
_cell.angle_gamma   90.00
#
_symmetry.space_group_name_H-M   'P 1'
#
loop_
_entity.id
_entity.type
_entity.pdbx_description
1 polymer ?
#
loop_
_entity_poly.entity_id
_entity_poly.type
_entity_poly.pdbx_seq_one_letter_code
_entity_poly.pdbx_strand_id
1 'polypeptide(L)'
;ILFTIRFISVCTLDVPEVGLLKLRRIEEPPEVDLEELKKIEEEMKVMKPVHPKTKKIIYEGISKEDEGRRKYLKVRYKKNPEDKFYFPVCTSWEYGWTYGQEPELNFPEFGRKQAIKVSFFRPNDVLLKPRDRID
;
A
#
# COMPACT_ATOMS: atom_id res chain seq x y z
N ILE A 1 9.11 -40.44 -68.03
CA ILE A 1 7.83 -41.19 -67.91
C ILE A 1 7.42 -41.09 -66.45
N LEU A 2 6.27 -40.46 -66.21
CA LEU A 2 5.62 -40.25 -64.92
C LEU A 2 5.53 -41.55 -64.12
N PHE A 3 5.72 -41.52 -62.79
CA PHE A 3 4.80 -42.18 -61.87
C PHE A 3 4.98 -41.61 -60.45
N THR A 4 3.92 -40.93 -60.04
CA THR A 4 3.53 -40.46 -58.71
C THR A 4 3.97 -41.36 -57.54
N ILE A 5 4.66 -40.78 -56.55
CA ILE A 5 4.64 -41.31 -55.18
C ILE A 5 3.66 -40.43 -54.39
N ARG A 6 2.44 -40.96 -54.21
CA ARG A 6 1.48 -40.44 -53.24
C ARG A 6 2.07 -40.64 -51.85
N PHE A 7 2.48 -39.55 -51.21
CA PHE A 7 2.77 -39.57 -49.79
C PHE A 7 1.47 -39.85 -49.04
N ILE A 8 1.56 -40.92 -48.26
CA ILE A 8 0.54 -41.50 -47.42
C ILE A 8 0.05 -40.46 -46.41
N SER A 9 -1.29 -40.37 -46.36
CA SER A 9 -2.09 -40.28 -45.14
C SER A 9 -1.59 -39.34 -44.04
N VAL A 10 -2.18 -38.15 -44.01
CA VAL A 10 -2.93 -37.62 -42.85
C VAL A 10 -2.48 -38.20 -41.50
N CYS A 11 -1.42 -37.62 -40.93
CA CYS A 11 -1.38 -37.41 -39.49
C CYS A 11 -1.70 -35.94 -39.27
N THR A 12 -3.00 -35.68 -39.09
CA THR A 12 -3.51 -34.52 -38.36
C THR A 12 -2.86 -34.54 -36.97
N LEU A 13 -1.68 -33.93 -36.86
CA LEU A 13 -1.28 -33.36 -35.59
C LEU A 13 -2.17 -32.13 -35.43
N ASP A 14 -3.27 -32.35 -34.72
CA ASP A 14 -4.08 -31.31 -34.09
C ASP A 14 -3.15 -30.47 -33.23
N VAL A 15 -2.52 -29.47 -33.85
CA VAL A 15 -2.02 -28.31 -33.13
C VAL A 15 -3.29 -27.59 -32.71
N PRO A 16 -3.66 -27.57 -31.42
CA PRO A 16 -4.81 -26.81 -31.01
C PRO A 16 -4.53 -25.37 -31.43
N GLU A 17 -5.42 -24.82 -32.25
CA GLU A 17 -5.50 -23.39 -32.45
C GLU A 17 -5.53 -22.78 -31.05
N VAL A 18 -4.39 -22.26 -30.62
CA VAL A 18 -4.31 -21.33 -29.49
C VAL A 18 -5.27 -20.24 -29.87
N GLY A 19 -6.46 -20.31 -29.26
CA GLY A 19 -7.59 -19.48 -29.60
C GLY A 19 -7.09 -18.08 -29.77
N LEU A 20 -7.32 -17.54 -30.97
CA LEU A 20 -7.01 -16.17 -31.31
C LEU A 20 -7.81 -15.34 -30.31
N LEU A 21 -7.17 -14.99 -29.18
CA LEU A 21 -7.70 -14.03 -28.24
C LEU A 21 -7.89 -12.80 -29.12
N LYS A 22 -9.15 -12.49 -29.43
CA LYS A 22 -9.52 -11.21 -30.01
C LYS A 22 -8.74 -10.19 -29.21
N LEU A 23 -7.73 -9.59 -29.83
CA LEU A 23 -7.17 -8.35 -29.35
C LEU A 23 -8.40 -7.47 -29.22
N ARG A 24 -8.88 -7.29 -27.98
CA ARG A 24 -9.90 -6.28 -27.72
C ARG A 24 -9.28 -5.03 -28.29
N ARG A 25 -9.96 -4.44 -29.26
CA ARG A 25 -9.60 -3.12 -29.77
C ARG A 25 -9.49 -2.28 -28.51
N ILE A 26 -8.26 -1.95 -28.11
CA ILE A 26 -8.03 -1.05 -26.99
C ILE A 26 -8.67 0.23 -27.49
N GLU A 27 -9.81 0.60 -26.91
CA GLU A 27 -10.41 1.90 -27.19
C GLU A 27 -9.32 2.92 -26.88
N GLU A 28 -8.97 3.74 -27.88
CA GLU A 28 -7.98 4.78 -27.69
C GLU A 28 -8.39 5.59 -26.46
N PRO A 29 -7.46 5.81 -25.52
CA PRO A 29 -7.79 6.46 -24.26
C PRO A 29 -8.48 7.80 -24.56
N PRO A 30 -9.54 8.14 -23.82
CA PRO A 30 -10.27 9.38 -24.06
C PRO A 30 -9.26 10.54 -24.08
N GLU A 31 -9.41 11.45 -25.06
CA GLU A 31 -8.63 12.68 -25.11
C GLU A 31 -8.86 13.42 -23.80
N VAL A 32 -7.83 13.43 -22.95
CA VAL A 32 -7.93 14.06 -21.63
C VAL A 32 -7.74 15.55 -21.81
N ASP A 33 -8.74 16.33 -21.41
CA ASP A 33 -8.69 17.78 -21.50
C ASP A 33 -7.51 18.32 -20.65
N LEU A 34 -6.53 18.92 -21.33
CA LEU A 34 -5.31 19.45 -20.70
C LEU A 34 -5.60 20.51 -19.63
N GLU A 35 -6.73 21.21 -19.75
CA GLU A 35 -7.18 22.20 -18.77
C GLU A 35 -7.73 21.53 -17.49
N GLU A 36 -8.36 20.38 -17.64
CA GLU A 36 -8.90 19.61 -16.52
C GLU A 36 -7.75 18.97 -15.71
N LEU A 37 -6.71 18.47 -16.39
CA LEU A 37 -5.49 17.99 -15.73
C LEU A 37 -4.77 19.09 -14.94
N LYS A 38 -4.63 20.29 -15.52
CA LYS A 38 -4.02 21.43 -14.82
C LYS A 38 -4.83 21.83 -13.59
N LYS A 39 -6.15 21.78 -13.69
CA LYS A 39 -7.04 22.10 -12.58
C LYS A 39 -6.93 21.07 -11.46
N ILE A 40 -6.88 19.78 -11.80
CA ILE A 40 -6.61 18.70 -10.86
C ILE A 40 -5.25 18.91 -10.20
N GLU A 41 -4.22 19.28 -10.95
CA GLU A 41 -2.87 19.49 -10.43
C GLU A 41 -2.77 20.73 -9.50
N GLU A 42 -3.54 21.79 -9.79
CA GLU A 42 -3.66 22.98 -8.94
C GLU A 42 -4.47 22.73 -7.66
N GLU A 43 -5.54 21.93 -7.76
CA GLU A 43 -6.37 21.51 -6.63
C GLU A 43 -5.66 20.47 -5.76
N MET A 44 -4.87 19.59 -6.35
CA MET A 44 -3.96 18.64 -5.69
C MET A 44 -2.70 19.32 -5.19
N LYS A 45 -2.87 20.41 -4.42
CA LYS A 45 -1.77 21.03 -3.69
C LYS A 45 -1.14 19.97 -2.78
N VAL A 46 0.02 19.45 -3.21
CA VAL A 46 0.67 18.30 -2.58
C VAL A 46 0.88 18.49 -1.07
N MET A 47 1.09 19.74 -0.63
CA MET A 47 1.25 20.12 0.77
C MET A 47 0.05 20.88 1.37
N LYS A 48 -0.21 20.60 2.65
CA LYS A 48 -1.11 21.36 3.53
C LYS A 48 -0.60 22.80 3.75
N PRO A 49 -1.51 23.79 3.88
CA PRO A 49 -1.13 25.16 4.15
C PRO A 49 -0.32 25.28 5.43
N VAL A 50 0.64 26.21 5.43
CA VAL A 50 1.56 26.41 6.54
C VAL A 50 0.94 27.35 7.57
N HIS A 51 1.09 27.03 8.85
CA HIS A 51 0.67 27.92 9.94
C HIS A 51 1.33 29.32 9.81
N PRO A 52 0.58 30.43 9.99
CA PRO A 52 1.09 31.78 9.73
C PRO A 52 2.35 32.13 10.54
N LYS A 53 2.45 31.68 11.80
CA LYS A 53 3.67 31.85 12.62
C LYS A 53 4.92 31.27 11.95
N THR A 54 4.85 30.07 11.38
CA THR A 54 5.99 29.48 10.67
C THR A 54 6.26 30.18 9.35
N LYS A 55 5.22 30.70 8.68
CA LYS A 55 5.37 31.47 7.43
C LYS A 55 6.10 32.79 7.65
N LYS A 56 5.89 33.46 8.80
CA LYS A 56 6.58 34.72 9.15
C LYS A 56 8.11 34.58 9.17
N ILE A 57 8.62 33.42 9.61
CA ILE A 57 10.06 33.11 9.65
C ILE A 57 10.75 33.35 8.30
N ILE A 58 10.04 33.17 7.18
CA ILE A 58 10.59 33.38 5.83
C ILE A 58 11.10 34.81 5.64
N TYR A 59 10.45 35.77 6.30
CA TYR A 59 10.73 37.20 6.17
C TYR A 59 11.60 37.76 7.31
N GLU A 60 12.07 36.91 8.22
CA GLU A 60 12.91 37.30 9.35
C GLU A 60 14.39 37.02 9.04
N GLY A 61 15.20 38.07 8.95
CA GLY A 61 16.67 37.96 8.83
C GLY A 61 17.19 37.50 7.46
N ILE A 62 18.46 37.09 7.42
CA ILE A 62 19.18 36.70 6.19
C ILE A 62 19.50 35.21 6.20
N SER A 63 19.24 34.51 5.09
CA SER A 63 19.41 33.04 5.02
C SER A 63 20.84 32.55 5.19
N LYS A 64 21.83 33.41 4.91
CA LYS A 64 23.26 33.11 5.10
C LYS A 64 23.58 32.87 6.58
N GLU A 65 22.93 33.59 7.48
CA GLU A 65 23.13 33.52 8.94
C GLU A 65 22.22 32.48 9.62
N ASP A 66 21.74 31.49 8.86
CA ASP A 66 20.83 30.44 9.36
C ASP A 66 19.41 30.94 9.70
N GLU A 67 19.07 32.17 9.30
CA GLU A 67 17.75 32.77 9.49
C GLU A 67 16.87 32.65 8.24
N GLY A 68 15.71 33.31 8.21
CA GLY A 68 14.85 33.40 7.05
C GLY A 68 14.38 32.05 6.50
N ARG A 69 14.59 31.86 5.19
CA ARG A 69 14.24 30.63 4.46
C ARG A 69 14.96 29.40 5.02
N ARG A 70 16.23 29.53 5.42
CA ARG A 70 17.01 28.40 5.94
C ARG A 70 16.44 27.90 7.26
N LYS A 71 16.10 28.84 8.16
CA LYS A 71 15.37 28.56 9.40
C LYS A 71 14.00 27.96 9.16
N TYR A 72 13.24 28.52 8.20
CA TYR A 72 11.93 28.00 7.81
C TYR A 72 11.98 26.53 7.42
N LEU A 73 12.91 26.16 6.53
CA LEU A 73 13.07 24.77 6.09
C LEU A 73 13.42 23.86 7.26
N LYS A 74 14.40 24.24 8.10
CA LYS A 74 14.77 23.48 9.31
C LYS A 74 13.57 23.23 10.22
N VAL A 75 12.76 24.26 10.48
CA VAL A 75 11.55 24.14 11.32
C VAL A 75 10.50 23.27 10.63
N ARG A 76 10.30 23.43 9.31
CA ARG A 76 9.31 22.64 8.56
C ARG A 76 9.72 21.17 8.46
N TYR A 77 11.01 20.84 8.39
CA TYR A 77 11.52 19.46 8.37
C TYR A 77 11.30 18.70 9.67
N LYS A 78 11.24 19.38 10.82
CA LYS A 78 10.94 18.75 12.11
C LYS A 78 9.52 18.20 12.22
N LYS A 79 8.60 18.64 11.36
CA LYS A 79 7.23 18.12 11.33
C LYS A 79 7.16 16.83 10.53
N ASN A 80 6.35 15.90 11.03
CA ASN A 80 6.05 14.65 10.36
C ASN A 80 5.44 14.90 8.97
N PRO A 81 5.66 13.98 8.01
CA PRO A 81 5.10 14.12 6.67
C PRO A 81 3.57 14.13 6.68
N GLU A 82 2.92 13.37 7.58
CA GLU A 82 1.47 13.34 7.78
C GLU A 82 0.84 14.72 8.03
N ASP A 83 1.52 15.57 8.81
CA ASP A 83 1.06 16.93 9.11
C ASP A 83 1.30 17.91 7.96
N LYS A 84 2.13 17.53 6.99
CA LYS A 84 2.65 18.41 5.94
C LYS A 84 2.01 18.16 4.59
N PHE A 85 1.71 16.92 4.27
CA PHE A 85 1.11 16.52 3.00
C PHE A 85 -0.29 15.95 3.23
N TYR A 86 -1.13 16.02 2.21
CA TYR A 86 -2.45 15.39 2.24
C TYR A 86 -2.37 13.88 2.00
N PHE A 87 -1.42 13.47 1.16
CA PHE A 87 -1.21 12.08 0.74
C PHE A 87 0.30 11.77 0.68
N PRO A 88 0.69 10.49 0.79
CA PRO A 88 2.07 10.09 0.56
C PRO A 88 2.46 10.35 -0.90
N VAL A 89 3.56 11.06 -1.11
CA VAL A 89 4.00 11.47 -2.46
C VAL A 89 4.88 10.40 -3.12
N CYS A 90 5.57 9.61 -2.30
CA CYS A 90 6.48 8.57 -2.76
C CYS A 90 6.06 7.21 -2.19
N THR A 91 6.32 6.14 -2.95
CA THR A 91 6.03 4.76 -2.53
C THR A 91 6.75 4.38 -1.24
N SER A 92 7.95 4.91 -1.00
CA SER A 92 8.67 4.70 0.26
C SER A 92 7.96 5.25 1.50
N TRP A 93 7.05 6.22 1.33
CA TRP A 93 6.28 6.78 2.44
C TRP A 93 5.09 5.91 2.82
N GLU A 94 4.60 5.04 1.94
CA GLU A 94 3.45 4.16 2.25
C GLU A 94 3.70 3.32 3.51
N TYR A 95 4.91 2.79 3.66
CA TYR A 95 5.30 2.00 4.83
C TYR A 95 5.43 2.84 6.12
N GLY A 96 5.80 4.12 5.99
CA GLY A 96 6.12 5.00 7.12
C GLY A 96 4.99 5.95 7.52
N TRP A 97 3.96 6.09 6.69
CA TRP A 97 2.90 7.09 6.85
C TRP A 97 1.96 6.81 8.03
N THR A 98 1.90 5.57 8.51
CA THR A 98 1.12 5.18 9.69
C THR A 98 2.03 4.72 10.84
N TYR A 99 3.34 4.97 10.74
CA TYR A 99 4.31 4.47 11.70
C TYR A 99 4.13 5.13 13.08
N GLY A 100 3.66 4.34 14.05
CA GLY A 100 3.37 4.79 15.41
C GLY A 100 1.88 4.98 15.70
N GLN A 101 1.01 4.88 14.69
CA GLN A 101 -0.41 4.61 14.93
C GLN A 101 -0.53 3.11 15.19
N GLU A 102 -0.95 2.72 16.39
CA GLU A 102 -1.33 1.33 16.61
C GLU A 102 -2.46 1.02 15.63
N PRO A 103 -2.30 0.02 14.74
CA PRO A 103 -3.41 -0.38 13.91
C PRO A 103 -4.56 -0.72 14.85
N GLU A 104 -5.78 -0.31 14.52
CA GLU A 104 -6.95 -0.75 15.26
C GLU A 104 -7.00 -2.27 15.20
N LEU A 105 -6.53 -2.93 16.25
CA LEU A 105 -6.54 -4.38 16.38
C LEU A 105 -7.98 -4.80 16.61
N ASN A 106 -8.72 -4.91 15.52
CA ASN A 106 -10.09 -5.40 15.51
C ASN A 106 -10.05 -6.90 15.79
N PHE A 107 -10.19 -7.28 17.06
CA PHE A 107 -10.44 -8.66 17.42
C PHE A 107 -11.85 -9.04 16.95
N PRO A 108 -12.02 -10.14 16.19
CA PRO A 108 -13.36 -10.58 15.80
C PRO A 108 -14.19 -10.91 17.05
N GLU A 109 -15.43 -10.43 17.10
CA GLU A 109 -16.36 -10.69 18.22
C GLU A 109 -16.54 -12.19 18.49
N PHE A 110 -16.55 -12.99 17.41
CA PHE A 110 -16.72 -14.45 17.45
C PHE A 110 -15.47 -15.21 16.99
N GLY A 111 -14.31 -14.92 17.58
CA GLY A 111 -13.07 -15.69 17.35
C GLY A 111 -13.11 -17.10 17.97
N ARG A 112 -12.58 -18.11 17.26
CA ARG A 112 -12.44 -19.48 17.79
C ARG A 112 -11.47 -19.47 18.99
N LYS A 113 -11.94 -19.97 20.14
CA LYS A 113 -11.13 -20.09 21.37
C LYS A 113 -10.79 -21.56 21.63
N GLN A 114 -9.59 -21.81 22.14
CA GLN A 114 -9.13 -23.17 22.47
C GLN A 114 -9.67 -23.63 23.83
N ALA A 115 -11.00 -23.79 23.95
CA ALA A 115 -11.67 -24.10 25.23
C ALA A 115 -11.14 -25.39 25.87
N ILE A 116 -10.96 -26.46 25.08
CA ILE A 116 -10.43 -27.75 25.55
C ILE A 116 -9.02 -27.59 26.11
N LYS A 117 -8.16 -26.83 25.41
CA LYS A 117 -6.77 -26.66 25.85
C LYS A 117 -6.69 -25.95 27.20
N VAL A 118 -7.48 -24.88 27.36
CA VAL A 118 -7.53 -24.06 28.56
C VAL A 118 -8.14 -24.81 29.74
N SER A 119 -9.14 -25.67 29.51
CA SER A 119 -9.85 -26.36 30.60
C SER A 119 -9.23 -27.70 31.00
N PHE A 120 -8.82 -28.52 30.02
CA PHE A 120 -8.36 -29.89 30.28
C PHE A 120 -6.88 -29.96 30.64
N PHE A 121 -6.03 -29.15 30.02
CA PHE A 121 -4.59 -29.26 30.18
C PHE A 121 -4.06 -28.17 31.09
N ARG A 122 -3.34 -28.58 32.14
CA ARG A 122 -2.60 -27.67 33.03
C ARG A 122 -1.12 -27.86 32.77
N PRO A 123 -0.31 -26.79 32.63
CA PRO A 123 1.14 -26.94 32.59
C PRO A 123 1.58 -27.57 33.93
N ASN A 124 2.31 -28.68 33.88
CA ASN A 124 2.75 -29.51 35.01
C ASN A 124 2.89 -28.75 36.35
N ASP A 125 1.82 -28.76 37.15
CA ASP A 125 1.81 -28.16 38.47
C ASP A 125 1.91 -29.28 39.50
N VAL A 126 3.06 -29.34 40.16
CA VAL A 126 3.42 -30.39 41.11
C VAL A 126 2.51 -30.36 42.36
N LEU A 127 1.81 -29.24 42.59
CA LEU A 127 0.96 -29.02 43.77
C LEU A 127 -0.52 -29.35 43.53
N LEU A 128 -0.92 -29.59 42.28
CA LEU A 128 -2.29 -29.99 41.99
C LEU A 128 -2.46 -31.48 42.27
N LYS A 129 -3.18 -31.79 43.35
CA LYS A 129 -3.67 -33.15 43.58
C LYS A 129 -4.51 -33.59 42.37
N PRO A 130 -4.35 -34.84 41.90
CA PRO A 130 -5.25 -35.39 40.90
C PRO A 130 -6.69 -35.33 41.43
N ARG A 131 -7.65 -35.00 40.56
CA ARG A 131 -9.06 -34.78 40.93
C ARG A 131 -9.67 -35.97 41.69
N ASP A 132 -9.14 -37.16 41.50
CA ASP A 132 -9.65 -38.42 42.06
C ASP A 132 -9.20 -38.66 43.53
N ARG A 133 -8.47 -37.72 44.14
CA ARG A 133 -8.06 -37.74 45.56
C ARG A 133 -8.52 -36.48 46.30
N ILE A 134 -9.84 -36.27 46.32
CA ILE A 134 -10.51 -35.30 47.18
C ILE A 134 -11.23 -36.12 48.24
N ASP A 135 -10.56 -36.34 49.37
CA ASP A 135 -11.15 -36.86 50.61
C ASP A 135 -11.78 -35.71 51.40
#